data_AF-A0A1Y5SDK4-F1
#
_entry.id   AF-A0A1Y5SDK4-F1
#
_cell.length_a   1.000
_cell.length_b   1.000
_cell.length_c   1.000
_cell.angle_alpha   90.00
_cell.angle_beta   90.00
_cell.angle_gamma   90.00
#
_symmetry.space_group_name_H-M   'P 1'
#
loop_
_entity.id
_entity.type
_entity.pdbx_description
1 polymer ?
#
loop_
_entity_poly.entity_id
_entity_poly.type
_entity_poly.pdbx_seq_one_letter_code
_entity_poly.pdbx_strand_id
1 'polypeptide(L)'
;MVALVRPVDIETLPSYPFSIEDRIDSHYFMPWERRRWLNSDMRLKGLPECRALYFDLTNIAFDHSPVGTLPVDMKTLAKLVFTDFEHFEALCALPFGPLHNWEPCNCRGEVRLMHPFVVKTLSEAIARKEDNRAKNEAANTAKRLQRLRITIAGYHKDLGANDAAVRWIDEWLNEQGCGYRGGTWIERAIGAWSDHSLRLNLARRGAS
;
A
#
# COMPACT_ATOMS: atom_id res chain seq x y z
N MET A 1 -42.25 10.75 15.04
CA MET A 1 -42.39 10.34 13.62
C MET A 1 -41.48 9.14 13.43
N VAL A 2 -42.03 7.93 13.31
CA VAL A 2 -41.22 6.70 13.22
C VAL A 2 -40.59 6.66 11.83
N ALA A 3 -39.26 6.75 11.75
CA ALA A 3 -38.54 6.59 10.50
C ALA A 3 -38.77 5.15 9.98
N LEU A 4 -39.41 5.03 8.82
CA LEU A 4 -39.54 3.78 8.09
C LEU A 4 -38.13 3.33 7.68
N VAL A 5 -37.59 2.34 8.39
CA VAL A 5 -36.36 1.65 7.99
C VAL A 5 -36.67 0.89 6.70
N ARG A 6 -36.16 1.38 5.56
CA ARG A 6 -36.19 0.64 4.31
C ARG A 6 -35.03 -0.36 4.32
N PRO A 7 -35.28 -1.68 4.17
CA PRO A 7 -34.20 -2.61 3.90
C PRO A 7 -33.55 -2.22 2.57
N VAL A 8 -32.25 -1.92 2.61
CA VAL A 8 -31.43 -1.70 1.43
C VAL A 8 -30.77 -3.04 1.11
N ASP A 9 -30.97 -3.52 -0.12
CA ASP A 9 -30.29 -4.71 -0.60
C ASP A 9 -28.79 -4.42 -0.72
N ILE A 10 -27.96 -5.24 -0.07
CA ILE A 10 -26.51 -5.06 0.00
C ILE A 10 -25.86 -5.10 -1.38
N GLU A 11 -26.47 -5.79 -2.35
CA GLU A 11 -25.97 -5.87 -3.72
C GLU A 11 -26.14 -4.56 -4.50
N THR A 12 -26.98 -3.65 -4.01
CA THR A 12 -27.18 -2.32 -4.62
C THR A 12 -26.17 -1.28 -4.12
N LEU A 13 -25.43 -1.58 -3.05
CA LEU A 13 -24.44 -0.68 -2.49
C LEU A 13 -23.12 -0.75 -3.29
N PRO A 14 -22.39 0.37 -3.42
CA PRO A 14 -21.09 0.36 -4.07
C PRO A 14 -20.13 -0.59 -3.33
N SER A 15 -19.42 -1.42 -4.09
CA SER A 15 -18.39 -2.29 -3.52
C SER A 15 -17.22 -1.46 -3.01
N TYR A 16 -16.80 -1.73 -1.77
CA TYR A 16 -15.60 -1.12 -1.23
C TYR A 16 -14.35 -1.72 -1.88
N PRO A 17 -13.34 -0.91 -2.27
CA PRO A 17 -12.20 -1.40 -3.05
C PRO A 17 -11.15 -2.14 -2.22
N PHE A 18 -11.10 -1.92 -0.91
CA PHE A 18 -10.09 -2.51 -0.04
C PHE A 18 -10.63 -3.68 0.77
N SER A 19 -9.71 -4.58 1.08
CA SER A 19 -9.91 -5.78 1.86
C SER A 19 -9.63 -5.57 3.35
N ILE A 20 -9.92 -6.58 4.16
CA ILE A 20 -9.53 -6.58 5.57
C ILE A 20 -8.03 -6.81 5.73
N GLU A 21 -7.29 -7.21 4.69
CA GLU A 21 -5.84 -7.38 4.70
C GLU A 21 -5.08 -6.08 4.34
N ASP A 22 -5.73 -5.14 3.67
CA ASP A 22 -5.10 -3.88 3.27
C ASP A 22 -4.78 -3.01 4.48
N ARG A 23 -3.51 -2.61 4.60
CA ARG A 23 -3.00 -1.75 5.67
C ARG A 23 -2.08 -0.67 5.12
N ILE A 24 -2.12 0.50 5.75
CA ILE A 24 -1.09 1.51 5.60
C ILE A 24 -0.03 1.22 6.65
N ASP A 25 1.09 0.62 6.26
CA ASP A 25 2.14 0.20 7.21
C ASP A 25 2.76 1.39 7.98
N SER A 26 2.62 2.62 7.46
CA SER A 26 3.12 3.84 8.11
C SER A 26 2.09 4.43 9.08
N HIS A 27 1.93 3.79 10.24
CA HIS A 27 1.07 4.27 11.35
C HIS A 27 1.51 5.62 11.95
N TYR A 28 2.67 6.15 11.53
CA TYR A 28 3.19 7.43 12.01
C TYR A 28 2.55 8.66 11.35
N PHE A 29 2.01 8.53 10.13
CA PHE A 29 1.50 9.67 9.38
C PHE A 29 0.27 9.27 8.55
N MET A 30 -0.86 9.96 8.78
CA MET A 30 -2.01 9.94 7.89
C MET A 30 -1.80 10.95 6.75
N PRO A 31 -1.89 10.54 5.47
CA PRO A 31 -1.91 11.50 4.37
C PRO A 31 -3.14 12.40 4.49
N TRP A 32 -2.93 13.70 4.67
CA TRP A 32 -4.01 14.69 4.77
C TRP A 32 -3.91 15.73 3.64
N GLU A 33 -4.90 15.77 2.74
CA GLU A 33 -4.96 16.78 1.68
C GLU A 33 -5.36 18.16 2.23
N ARG A 34 -4.44 18.80 2.96
CA ARG A 34 -4.67 20.09 3.65
C ARG A 34 -5.30 21.16 2.76
N ARG A 35 -4.83 21.30 1.52
CA ARG A 35 -5.37 22.30 0.57
C ARG A 35 -6.83 22.00 0.22
N ARG A 36 -7.20 20.74 0.01
CA ARG A 36 -8.58 20.34 -0.25
C ARG A 36 -9.46 20.58 0.96
N TRP A 37 -9.00 20.19 2.15
CA TRP A 37 -9.72 20.45 3.40
C TRP A 37 -10.04 21.93 3.59
N LEU A 38 -9.04 22.81 3.45
CA LEU A 38 -9.19 24.25 3.66
C LEU A 38 -10.20 24.91 2.71
N ASN A 39 -10.49 24.28 1.56
CA ASN A 39 -11.45 24.75 0.56
C ASN A 39 -12.73 23.90 0.49
N SER A 40 -12.91 22.94 1.40
CA SER A 40 -14.07 22.05 1.40
C SER A 40 -15.31 22.73 2.01
N ASP A 41 -16.48 22.33 1.53
CA ASP A 41 -17.75 22.79 2.08
C ASP A 41 -17.89 22.49 3.58
N MET A 42 -17.46 21.30 4.01
CA MET A 42 -17.44 20.94 5.44
C MET A 42 -16.63 21.94 6.28
N ARG A 43 -15.46 22.37 5.79
CA ARG A 43 -14.61 23.34 6.50
C ARG A 43 -15.20 24.75 6.53
N LEU A 44 -15.90 25.14 5.48
CA LEU A 44 -16.46 26.49 5.29
C LEU A 44 -17.83 26.69 5.94
N LYS A 45 -18.68 25.65 5.93
CA LYS A 45 -20.10 25.73 6.30
C LYS A 45 -20.43 24.94 7.58
N GLY A 46 -19.60 23.96 7.95
CA GLY A 46 -19.82 23.13 9.14
C GLY A 46 -19.57 23.88 10.45
N LEU A 47 -20.35 23.53 11.48
CA LEU A 47 -20.13 24.01 12.84
C LEU A 47 -18.74 23.57 13.35
N PRO A 48 -18.11 24.33 14.27
CA PRO A 48 -16.80 23.97 14.82
C PRO A 48 -16.73 22.53 15.33
N GLU A 49 -17.75 22.11 16.09
CA GLU A 49 -17.87 20.75 16.63
C GLU A 49 -18.02 19.71 15.52
N CYS A 50 -18.92 19.92 14.55
CA CYS A 50 -19.08 18.99 13.43
C CYS A 50 -17.77 18.79 12.65
N ARG A 51 -16.98 19.87 12.46
CA ARG A 51 -15.67 19.78 11.78
C ARG A 51 -14.65 18.98 12.59
N ALA A 52 -14.66 19.11 13.92
CA ALA A 52 -13.79 18.34 14.80
C ALA A 52 -14.17 16.85 14.72
N LEU A 53 -15.45 16.53 14.92
CA LEU A 53 -15.94 15.14 14.87
C LEU A 53 -15.76 14.49 13.49
N TYR A 54 -16.01 15.24 12.39
CA TYR A 54 -15.72 14.78 11.04
C TYR A 54 -14.23 14.42 10.86
N PHE A 55 -13.34 15.27 11.39
CA PHE A 55 -11.91 15.01 11.34
C PHE A 55 -11.55 13.78 12.18
N ASP A 56 -12.07 13.65 13.40
CA ASP A 56 -11.83 12.50 14.27
C ASP A 56 -12.29 11.20 13.61
N LEU A 57 -13.51 11.15 13.08
CA LEU A 57 -14.04 10.02 12.31
C LEU A 57 -13.15 9.68 11.10
N THR A 58 -12.63 10.71 10.42
CA THR A 58 -11.69 10.48 9.32
C THR A 58 -10.42 9.80 9.81
N ASN A 59 -9.78 10.30 10.89
CA ASN A 59 -8.57 9.67 11.44
C ASN A 59 -8.85 8.23 11.90
N ILE A 60 -9.95 8.03 12.63
CA ILE A 60 -10.40 6.71 13.10
C ILE A 60 -10.54 5.74 11.93
N ALA A 61 -11.12 6.18 10.81
CA ALA A 61 -11.29 5.33 9.64
C ALA A 61 -9.95 4.81 9.07
N PHE A 62 -8.85 5.55 9.19
CA PHE A 62 -7.54 5.09 8.73
C PHE A 62 -6.97 3.92 9.55
N ASP A 63 -7.42 3.74 10.79
CA ASP A 63 -7.00 2.64 11.68
C ASP A 63 -8.02 1.50 11.76
N HIS A 64 -9.21 1.68 11.18
CA HIS A 64 -10.22 0.63 11.12
C HIS A 64 -9.85 -0.50 10.15
N SER A 65 -10.56 -1.61 10.30
CA SER A 65 -10.48 -2.75 9.39
C SER A 65 -11.88 -3.12 8.88
N PRO A 66 -12.14 -3.10 7.57
CA PRO A 66 -11.28 -2.64 6.46
C PRO A 66 -10.83 -1.18 6.57
N VAL A 67 -9.61 -0.89 6.10
CA VAL A 67 -9.02 0.46 6.18
C VAL A 67 -9.87 1.47 5.45
N GLY A 68 -10.07 2.66 6.02
CA GLY A 68 -10.82 3.76 5.42
C GLY A 68 -12.33 3.67 5.56
N THR A 69 -12.82 2.81 6.45
CA THR A 69 -14.25 2.61 6.67
C THR A 69 -14.64 2.84 8.12
N LEU A 70 -15.92 3.15 8.34
CA LEU A 70 -16.52 3.26 9.66
C LEU A 70 -17.69 2.28 9.81
N PRO A 71 -18.04 1.89 11.04
CA PRO A 71 -19.28 1.16 11.29
C PRO A 71 -20.50 2.04 10.96
N VAL A 72 -21.62 1.41 10.58
CA VAL A 72 -22.90 2.11 10.34
C VAL A 72 -23.70 2.39 11.61
N ASP A 73 -23.41 1.71 12.71
CA ASP A 73 -24.14 1.86 13.97
C ASP A 73 -23.82 3.20 14.64
N MET A 74 -24.83 4.07 14.71
CA MET A 74 -24.70 5.44 15.23
C MET A 74 -24.28 5.48 16.71
N LYS A 75 -24.67 4.49 17.52
CA LYS A 75 -24.23 4.40 18.93
C LYS A 75 -22.74 4.09 19.03
N THR A 76 -22.24 3.20 18.18
CA THR A 76 -20.82 2.90 18.07
C THR A 76 -20.05 4.14 17.62
N LEU A 77 -20.54 4.84 16.59
CA LEU A 77 -19.93 6.07 16.11
C LEU A 77 -19.83 7.15 17.20
N ALA A 78 -20.93 7.40 17.94
CA ALA A 78 -20.94 8.37 19.04
C ALA A 78 -19.89 8.03 20.12
N LYS A 79 -19.76 6.74 20.47
CA LYS A 79 -18.73 6.26 21.41
C LYS A 79 -17.31 6.46 20.89
N LEU A 80 -17.07 6.21 19.60
CA LEU A 80 -15.74 6.37 18.98
C LEU A 80 -15.24 7.81 19.05
N VAL A 81 -16.14 8.79 19.01
CA VAL A 81 -15.82 10.22 19.13
C VAL A 81 -16.14 10.81 20.49
N PHE A 82 -16.36 9.96 21.51
CA PHE A 82 -16.61 10.36 22.90
C PHE A 82 -17.72 11.42 23.07
N THR A 83 -18.78 11.32 22.26
CA THR A 83 -19.91 12.25 22.28
C THR A 83 -21.18 11.53 22.75
N ASP A 84 -22.07 12.25 23.44
CA ASP A 84 -23.39 11.72 23.78
C ASP A 84 -24.16 11.29 22.51
N PHE A 85 -24.92 10.20 22.60
CA PHE A 85 -25.60 9.61 21.43
C PHE A 85 -26.64 10.55 20.82
N GLU A 86 -27.51 11.15 21.64
CA GLU A 86 -28.60 12.01 21.13
C GLU A 86 -28.03 13.28 20.50
N HIS A 87 -26.99 13.84 21.14
CA HIS A 87 -26.27 14.99 20.58
C HIS A 87 -25.57 14.64 19.27
N PHE A 88 -24.84 13.53 19.20
CA PHE A 88 -24.15 13.09 17.99
C PHE A 88 -25.13 12.84 16.84
N GLU A 89 -26.27 12.19 17.11
CA GLU A 89 -27.32 11.95 16.13
C GLU A 89 -27.90 13.27 15.60
N ALA A 90 -28.17 14.24 16.49
CA ALA A 90 -28.64 15.57 16.10
C ALA A 90 -27.61 16.32 15.22
N LEU A 91 -26.32 16.23 15.54
CA LEU A 91 -25.26 16.81 14.72
C LEU A 91 -25.17 16.13 13.34
N CYS A 92 -25.32 14.81 13.27
CA CYS A 92 -25.28 14.06 12.01
C CYS A 92 -26.45 14.36 11.09
N ALA A 93 -27.59 14.83 11.63
CA ALA A 93 -28.73 15.27 10.83
C ALA A 93 -28.50 16.62 10.11
N LEU A 94 -27.45 17.37 10.49
CA LEU A 94 -27.11 18.63 9.82
C LEU A 94 -26.52 18.38 8.42
N PRO A 95 -26.77 19.28 7.44
CA PRO A 95 -26.20 19.15 6.10
C PRO A 95 -24.67 19.05 6.07
N PHE A 96 -24.00 19.72 7.01
CA PHE A 96 -22.55 19.69 7.24
C PHE A 96 -22.22 19.13 8.62
N GLY A 97 -22.86 18.00 8.95
CA GLY A 97 -22.64 17.23 10.18
C GLY A 97 -21.39 16.33 10.12
N PRO A 98 -21.08 15.60 11.21
CA PRO A 98 -19.92 14.70 11.29
C PRO A 98 -19.85 13.65 10.18
N LEU A 99 -21.01 13.18 9.71
CA LEU A 99 -21.13 12.18 8.62
C LEU A 99 -21.32 12.81 7.22
N HIS A 100 -20.99 14.09 7.04
CA HIS A 100 -21.07 14.73 5.72
C HIS A 100 -20.27 13.96 4.66
N ASN A 101 -20.93 13.54 3.58
CA ASN A 101 -20.43 12.69 2.48
C ASN A 101 -19.88 11.32 2.91
N TRP A 102 -20.24 10.83 4.10
CA TRP A 102 -20.09 9.42 4.43
C TRP A 102 -21.29 8.65 3.87
N GLU A 103 -21.00 7.61 3.09
CA GLU A 103 -21.99 6.87 2.33
C GLU A 103 -21.88 5.37 2.62
N PRO A 104 -22.99 4.63 2.70
CA PRO A 104 -22.94 3.18 2.85
C PRO A 104 -22.26 2.51 1.65
N CYS A 105 -21.48 1.47 1.93
CA CYS A 105 -20.81 0.63 0.95
C CYS A 105 -20.85 -0.85 1.38
N ASN A 106 -20.72 -1.73 0.40
CA ASN A 106 -20.59 -3.16 0.62
C ASN A 106 -19.12 -3.53 0.79
N CYS A 107 -18.73 -3.88 2.01
CA CYS A 107 -17.43 -4.46 2.34
C CYS A 107 -17.55 -5.99 2.39
N ARG A 108 -17.67 -6.63 1.22
CA ARG A 108 -17.68 -8.11 1.07
C ARG A 108 -18.72 -8.82 1.97
N GLY A 109 -19.95 -8.30 2.01
CA GLY A 109 -21.05 -8.85 2.81
C GLY A 109 -21.35 -8.10 4.10
N GLU A 110 -20.52 -7.12 4.48
CA GLU A 110 -20.77 -6.21 5.59
C GLU A 110 -21.05 -4.79 5.09
N VAL A 111 -22.10 -4.14 5.59
CA VAL A 111 -22.38 -2.73 5.28
C VAL A 111 -21.55 -1.83 6.17
N ARG A 112 -20.75 -0.95 5.57
CA ARG A 112 -19.91 0.02 6.27
C ARG A 112 -20.06 1.40 5.66
N LEU A 113 -19.65 2.44 6.37
CA LEU A 113 -19.57 3.79 5.79
C LEU A 113 -18.20 4.01 5.16
N MET A 114 -18.20 4.54 3.93
CA MET A 114 -17.01 5.04 3.25
C MET A 114 -17.14 6.53 2.99
N HIS A 115 -16.01 7.20 2.85
CA HIS A 115 -15.97 8.58 2.37
C HIS A 115 -15.12 8.65 1.09
N PRO A 116 -15.62 9.18 -0.04
CA PRO A 116 -14.90 9.17 -1.33
C PRO A 116 -13.51 9.80 -1.26
N PHE A 117 -13.34 10.86 -0.47
CA PHE A 117 -12.02 11.46 -0.20
C PHE A 117 -11.04 10.51 0.51
N VAL A 118 -11.51 9.76 1.52
CA VAL A 118 -10.69 8.80 2.26
C VAL A 118 -10.27 7.68 1.32
N VAL A 119 -11.22 7.12 0.56
CA VAL A 119 -10.96 6.07 -0.44
C VAL A 119 -9.90 6.53 -1.46
N LYS A 120 -10.05 7.75 -2.00
CA LYS A 120 -9.06 8.32 -2.94
C LYS A 120 -7.68 8.44 -2.31
N THR A 121 -7.61 8.99 -1.10
CA THR A 121 -6.35 9.21 -0.37
C THR A 121 -5.63 7.88 -0.10
N LEU A 122 -6.38 6.86 0.30
CA LEU A 122 -5.88 5.51 0.52
C LEU A 122 -5.39 4.86 -0.76
N SER A 123 -6.15 4.99 -1.86
CA SER A 123 -5.78 4.46 -3.17
C SER A 123 -4.43 5.02 -3.63
N GLU A 124 -4.24 6.33 -3.50
CA GLU A 124 -2.97 6.98 -3.84
C GLU A 124 -1.82 6.56 -2.92
N ALA A 125 -2.09 6.39 -1.62
CA ALA A 125 -1.07 5.95 -0.66
C ALA A 125 -0.60 4.52 -0.94
N ILE A 126 -1.53 3.60 -1.21
CA ILE A 126 -1.24 2.21 -1.56
C ILE A 126 -0.48 2.14 -2.89
N ALA A 127 -0.93 2.84 -3.93
CA ALA A 127 -0.23 2.89 -5.22
C ALA A 127 1.20 3.41 -5.08
N ARG A 128 1.41 4.49 -4.31
CA ARG A 128 2.77 5.03 -4.03
C ARG A 128 3.65 4.01 -3.30
N LYS A 129 3.09 3.22 -2.38
CA LYS A 129 3.82 2.17 -1.65
C LYS A 129 4.32 1.10 -2.62
N GLU A 130 3.47 0.64 -3.53
CA GLU A 130 3.83 -0.35 -4.54
C GLU A 130 4.92 0.17 -5.49
N ASP A 131 4.78 1.41 -5.98
CA ASP A 131 5.78 2.09 -6.81
C ASP A 131 7.12 2.23 -6.07
N ASN A 132 7.09 2.63 -4.80
CA ASN A 132 8.30 2.81 -4.00
C ASN A 132 8.97 1.46 -3.72
N ARG A 133 8.21 0.39 -3.46
CA ARG A 133 8.74 -0.96 -3.31
C ARG A 133 9.47 -1.40 -4.58
N ALA A 134 8.83 -1.25 -5.74
CA ALA A 134 9.42 -1.61 -7.03
C ALA A 134 10.71 -0.81 -7.32
N LYS A 135 10.69 0.52 -7.07
CA LYS A 135 11.88 1.37 -7.22
C LYS A 135 13.01 0.99 -6.26
N ASN A 136 12.70 0.69 -5.01
CA ASN A 136 13.68 0.27 -4.02
C ASN A 136 14.30 -1.08 -4.38
N GLU A 137 13.50 -2.06 -4.82
CA GLU A 137 13.99 -3.36 -5.31
C GLU A 137 14.91 -3.20 -6.53
N ALA A 138 14.53 -2.36 -7.48
CA ALA A 138 15.35 -2.05 -8.66
C ALA A 138 16.67 -1.36 -8.26
N ALA A 139 16.63 -0.36 -7.38
CA ALA A 139 17.81 0.34 -6.89
C ALA A 139 18.74 -0.58 -6.07
N ASN A 140 18.16 -1.44 -5.23
CA ASN A 140 18.92 -2.43 -4.46
C ASN A 140 19.58 -3.46 -5.38
N THR A 141 18.88 -3.91 -6.42
CA THR A 141 19.43 -4.81 -7.44
C THR A 141 20.55 -4.15 -8.22
N ALA A 142 20.37 -2.89 -8.67
CA ALA A 142 21.42 -2.15 -9.37
C ALA A 142 22.68 -2.00 -8.51
N LYS A 143 22.54 -1.59 -7.25
CA LYS A 143 23.67 -1.49 -6.30
C LYS A 143 24.33 -2.84 -6.04
N ARG A 144 23.54 -3.92 -5.93
CA ARG A 144 24.04 -5.28 -5.73
C ARG A 144 24.86 -5.75 -6.94
N LEU A 145 24.36 -5.55 -8.15
CA LEU A 145 25.06 -5.88 -9.40
C LEU A 145 26.34 -5.07 -9.57
N GLN A 146 26.32 -3.77 -9.23
CA GLN A 146 27.52 -2.94 -9.27
C GLN A 146 28.60 -3.43 -8.30
N ARG A 147 28.23 -3.78 -7.06
CA ARG A 147 29.18 -4.36 -6.10
C ARG A 147 29.71 -5.71 -6.58
N LEU A 148 28.83 -6.59 -7.05
CA LEU A 148 29.20 -7.90 -7.59
C LEU A 148 30.20 -7.75 -8.75
N ARG A 149 29.96 -6.81 -9.66
CA ARG A 149 30.88 -6.47 -10.75
C ARG A 149 32.28 -6.12 -10.24
N ILE A 150 32.37 -5.23 -9.25
CA ILE A 150 33.65 -4.81 -8.66
C ILE A 150 34.35 -6.02 -8.03
N THR A 151 33.61 -6.85 -7.29
CA THR A 151 34.18 -8.05 -6.64
C THR A 151 34.69 -9.05 -7.68
N ILE A 152 33.90 -9.37 -8.71
CA ILE A 152 34.30 -10.28 -9.79
C ILE A 152 35.51 -9.71 -10.54
N ALA A 153 35.54 -8.39 -10.82
CA ALA A 153 36.66 -7.76 -11.51
C ALA A 153 37.98 -7.86 -10.75
N GLY A 154 37.94 -8.02 -9.43
CA GLY A 154 39.12 -8.32 -8.59
C GLY A 154 39.72 -9.70 -8.85
N TYR A 155 38.92 -10.66 -9.34
CA TYR A 155 39.38 -12.01 -9.74
C TYR A 155 39.63 -12.10 -11.25
N HIS A 156 38.67 -11.63 -12.06
CA HIS A 156 38.70 -11.72 -13.51
C HIS A 156 38.07 -10.47 -14.14
N LYS A 157 38.92 -9.54 -14.58
CA LYS A 157 38.52 -8.21 -15.07
C LYS A 157 37.49 -8.27 -16.22
N ASP A 158 37.74 -9.12 -17.23
CA ASP A 158 36.86 -9.22 -18.40
C ASP A 158 35.50 -9.84 -18.07
N LEU A 159 35.46 -10.67 -17.02
CA LEU A 159 34.22 -11.29 -16.56
C LEU A 159 33.36 -10.26 -15.82
N GLY A 160 33.98 -9.40 -15.01
CA GLY A 160 33.29 -8.28 -14.39
C GLY A 160 32.76 -7.26 -15.41
N ALA A 161 33.45 -7.08 -16.54
CA ALA A 161 32.99 -6.23 -17.64
C ALA A 161 31.82 -6.83 -18.45
N ASN A 162 31.55 -8.12 -18.32
CA ASN A 162 30.48 -8.79 -19.05
C ASN A 162 29.15 -8.71 -18.28
N ASP A 163 28.28 -7.78 -18.68
CA ASP A 163 26.96 -7.56 -18.09
C ASP A 163 26.10 -8.83 -18.00
N ALA A 164 26.11 -9.67 -19.04
CA ALA A 164 25.32 -10.89 -19.07
C ALA A 164 25.85 -11.92 -18.06
N ALA A 165 27.18 -12.05 -17.95
CA ALA A 165 27.82 -12.93 -16.98
C ALA A 165 27.55 -12.48 -15.54
N VAL A 166 27.65 -11.18 -15.26
CA VAL A 166 27.40 -10.62 -13.93
C VAL A 166 25.95 -10.84 -13.50
N ARG A 167 24.98 -10.68 -14.41
CA ARG A 167 23.55 -10.96 -14.12
C ARG A 167 23.31 -12.45 -13.87
N TRP A 168 23.85 -13.31 -14.71
CA TRP A 168 23.74 -14.76 -14.52
C TRP A 168 24.34 -15.20 -13.18
N ILE A 169 25.51 -14.66 -12.81
CA ILE A 169 26.15 -14.93 -11.53
C ILE A 169 25.30 -14.41 -10.36
N ASP A 170 24.68 -13.22 -10.47
CA ASP A 170 23.77 -12.69 -9.45
C ASP A 170 22.58 -13.64 -9.22
N GLU A 171 21.98 -14.11 -10.29
CA GLU A 171 20.85 -15.06 -10.28
C GLU A 171 21.27 -16.40 -9.67
N TRP A 172 22.38 -16.98 -10.14
CA TRP A 172 22.92 -18.23 -9.61
C TRP A 172 23.19 -18.13 -8.10
N LEU A 173 23.81 -17.03 -7.63
CA LEU A 173 24.05 -16.81 -6.20
C LEU A 173 22.75 -16.73 -5.38
N ASN A 174 21.68 -16.15 -5.93
CA ASN A 174 20.38 -16.11 -5.27
C ASN A 174 19.74 -17.51 -5.21
N GLU A 175 19.81 -18.28 -6.29
CA GLU A 175 19.31 -19.67 -6.34
C GLU A 175 20.01 -20.58 -5.34
N GLN A 176 21.31 -20.38 -5.12
CA GLN A 176 22.07 -21.11 -4.11
C GLN A 176 21.76 -20.68 -2.66
N GLY A 177 20.86 -19.71 -2.45
CA GLY A 177 20.52 -19.19 -1.13
C GLY A 177 21.68 -18.44 -0.46
N CYS A 178 22.60 -17.86 -1.24
CA CYS A 178 23.77 -17.16 -0.70
C CYS A 178 23.37 -15.86 -0.01
N GLY A 179 23.27 -15.89 1.33
CA GLY A 179 22.97 -14.70 2.14
C GLY A 179 24.11 -13.67 2.16
N TYR A 180 25.37 -14.12 2.19
CA TYR A 180 26.55 -13.24 2.18
C TYR A 180 27.56 -13.68 1.11
N ARG A 181 27.83 -12.78 0.15
CA ARG A 181 28.69 -13.02 -1.01
C ARG A 181 30.16 -12.75 -0.68
N GLY A 182 30.73 -13.59 0.19
CA GLY A 182 32.17 -13.62 0.47
C GLY A 182 32.99 -14.28 -0.65
N GLY A 183 34.33 -14.21 -0.55
CA GLY A 183 35.24 -14.68 -1.60
C GLY A 183 35.00 -16.12 -2.08
N THR A 184 34.75 -17.05 -1.15
CA THR A 184 34.47 -18.47 -1.49
C THR A 184 33.21 -18.65 -2.33
N TRP A 185 32.18 -17.85 -2.10
CA TRP A 185 30.96 -17.87 -2.92
C TRP A 185 31.19 -17.25 -4.30
N ILE A 186 32.02 -16.22 -4.38
CA ILE A 186 32.39 -15.58 -5.65
C ILE A 186 33.21 -16.53 -6.51
N GLU A 187 34.18 -17.25 -5.93
CA GLU A 187 34.97 -18.26 -6.64
C GLU A 187 34.09 -19.39 -7.18
N ARG A 188 33.16 -19.90 -6.35
CA ARG A 188 32.17 -20.90 -6.78
C ARG A 188 31.30 -20.41 -7.93
N ALA A 189 30.83 -19.16 -7.84
CA ALA A 189 30.03 -18.54 -8.89
C ALA A 189 30.81 -18.37 -10.20
N ILE A 190 32.08 -17.98 -10.14
CA ILE A 190 32.96 -17.88 -11.32
C ILE A 190 33.17 -19.25 -11.96
N GLY A 191 33.38 -20.29 -11.13
CA GLY A 191 33.44 -21.68 -11.60
C GLY A 191 32.16 -22.11 -12.29
N ALA A 192 31.00 -21.87 -11.67
CA ALA A 192 29.69 -22.19 -12.22
C ALA A 192 29.43 -21.47 -13.56
N TRP A 193 29.82 -20.20 -13.67
CA TRP A 193 29.74 -19.46 -14.92
C TRP A 193 30.65 -20.06 -16.01
N SER A 194 31.85 -20.50 -15.65
CA SER A 194 32.80 -21.11 -16.60
C SER A 194 32.21 -22.39 -17.21
N ASP A 195 31.62 -23.24 -16.38
CA ASP A 195 30.90 -24.45 -16.82
C ASP A 195 29.70 -24.10 -17.72
N HIS A 196 28.91 -23.10 -17.32
CA HIS A 196 27.77 -22.63 -18.09
C HIS A 196 28.17 -22.09 -19.48
N SER A 197 29.18 -21.22 -19.52
CA SER A 197 29.73 -20.64 -20.74
C SER A 197 30.30 -21.70 -21.69
N LEU A 198 30.98 -22.72 -21.16
CA LEU A 198 31.46 -23.84 -21.96
C LEU A 198 30.29 -24.60 -22.63
N ARG A 199 29.22 -24.88 -21.88
CA ARG A 199 28.02 -25.54 -22.42
C ARG A 199 27.35 -24.71 -23.52
N LEU A 200 27.22 -23.39 -23.33
CA LEU A 200 26.67 -22.50 -24.36
C LEU A 200 27.50 -22.53 -25.65
N ASN A 201 28.83 -22.50 -25.52
CA ASN A 201 29.72 -22.53 -26.68
C ASN A 201 29.69 -23.88 -27.42
N LEU A 202 29.59 -25.00 -26.69
CA LEU A 202 29.45 -26.33 -27.29
C LEU A 202 28.10 -26.50 -28.00
N ALA A 203 27.01 -26.05 -27.37
CA ALA A 203 25.68 -26.08 -27.98
C ALA A 203 25.64 -25.26 -29.28
N ARG A 204 26.28 -24.09 -29.31
CA ARG A 204 26.38 -23.24 -30.51
C ARG A 204 27.17 -23.90 -31.64
N ARG A 205 28.20 -24.69 -31.33
CA ARG A 205 29.02 -25.42 -32.31
C ARG A 205 28.36 -26.68 -32.87
N GLY A 206 27.49 -27.33 -32.08
CA GLY A 206 26.74 -28.52 -32.53
C GLY A 206 25.48 -28.20 -33.34
N ALA A 207 25.06 -26.94 -33.41
CA ALA A 207 23.91 -26.46 -34.16
C ALA A 207 24.29 -25.76 -35.50
N SER A 208 25.56 -25.84 -35.90
CA SER A 208 26.09 -25.32 -37.18
C SER A 208 26.36 -26.46 -38.15
#